data_AF-A0A443SR96-F1
#
_entry.id   AF-A0A443SR96-F1
#
_cell.length_a   1.000
_cell.length_b   1.000
_cell.length_c   1.000
_cell.angle_alpha   90.00
_cell.angle_beta   90.00
_cell.angle_gamma   90.00
#
_symmetry.space_group_name_H-M   'P 1'
#
loop_
_entity.id
_entity.type
_entity.pdbx_description
1 polymer ?
#
loop_
_entity_poly.entity_id
_entity_poly.type
_entity_poly.pdbx_seq_one_letter_code
_entity_poly.pdbx_strand_id
1 'polypeptide(L)'
;GPYWQDVRIPFSKFINSHKGRVQDDQRPYHMMNANEFGISLMDNNPGPFRLEIDYIGVEYDPAVLEESAYEMYRIDEFRYKV
;
A
#
# COMPACT_ATOMS: atom_id res chain seq x y z
N GLY A 1 0.17 18.37 -6.83
CA GLY A 1 0.38 19.82 -7.07
C GLY A 1 -0.70 20.34 -8.00
N PRO A 2 -0.73 21.63 -8.38
CA PRO A 2 -1.82 22.24 -9.15
C PRO A 2 -1.94 21.76 -10.61
N TYR A 3 -1.06 20.87 -11.07
CA TYR A 3 -1.04 20.34 -12.42
C TYR A 3 -1.45 18.88 -12.43
N TRP A 4 -2.00 18.41 -13.56
CA TRP A 4 -2.24 16.99 -13.80
C TRP A 4 -0.94 16.19 -13.67
N GLN A 5 -1.05 15.02 -13.04
CA GLN A 5 0.08 14.15 -12.75
C GLN A 5 -0.31 12.70 -13.02
N ASP A 6 0.56 12.00 -13.74
CA ASP A 6 0.47 10.56 -13.91
C ASP A 6 1.28 9.90 -12.80
N VAL A 7 0.60 9.13 -11.95
CA VAL A 7 1.22 8.44 -10.82
C VAL A 7 1.08 6.94 -11.02
N ARG A 8 2.20 6.23 -10.93
CA ARG A 8 2.24 4.75 -10.94
C ARG A 8 2.65 4.26 -9.57
N ILE A 9 1.81 3.41 -8.98
CA ILE A 9 2.03 2.84 -7.65
C ILE A 9 2.08 1.32 -7.80
N PRO A 10 3.26 0.70 -7.67
CA PRO A 10 3.37 -0.76 -7.65
C PRO A 10 2.61 -1.37 -6.48
N PHE A 11 1.99 -2.55 -6.68
CA PHE A 11 1.30 -3.27 -5.61
C PHE A 11 2.21 -3.63 -4.42
N SER A 12 3.51 -3.79 -4.66
CA SER A 12 4.54 -4.02 -3.65
C SER A 12 4.76 -2.85 -2.68
N LYS A 13 4.24 -1.65 -2.99
CA LYS A 13 4.27 -0.47 -2.12
C LYS A 13 3.11 -0.39 -1.13
N PHE A 14 2.10 -1.24 -1.30
CA PHE A 14 0.96 -1.30 -0.38
C PHE A 14 1.34 -2.05 0.90
N ILE A 15 0.75 -1.61 2.01
CA ILE A 15 0.91 -2.25 3.32
C ILE A 15 -0.38 -2.98 3.69
N ASN A 16 -0.22 -4.14 4.31
CA ASN A 16 -1.37 -4.85 4.87
C ASN A 16 -1.81 -4.15 6.16
N SER A 17 -3.12 -3.89 6.25
CA SER A 17 -3.76 -3.31 7.42
C SER A 17 -5.04 -4.06 7.76
N HIS A 18 -5.41 -4.04 9.03
CA HIS A 18 -6.67 -4.61 9.50
C HIS A 18 -7.25 -3.70 10.59
N LYS A 19 -8.50 -3.26 10.41
CA LYS A 19 -9.21 -2.35 11.32
C LYS A 19 -8.41 -1.07 11.64
N GLY A 20 -7.82 -0.47 10.62
CA GLY A 20 -7.05 0.78 10.75
C GLY A 20 -5.68 0.64 11.41
N ARG A 21 -5.21 -0.59 11.68
CA ARG A 21 -3.86 -0.86 12.18
C ARG A 21 -3.03 -1.53 11.10
N VAL A 22 -1.82 -1.01 10.89
CA VAL A 22 -0.81 -1.68 10.07
C VAL A 22 -0.43 -2.99 10.75
N GLN A 23 -0.30 -4.06 9.97
CA GLN A 23 0.12 -5.36 10.49
C GLN A 23 1.65 -5.40 10.64
N ASP A 24 2.15 -6.11 11.66
CA ASP A 24 3.59 -6.25 11.85
C ASP A 24 4.23 -7.16 10.77
N ASP A 25 3.51 -8.22 10.40
CA ASP A 25 3.90 -9.12 9.32
C ASP A 25 3.44 -8.58 7.97
N GLN A 26 4.37 -7.99 7.23
CA GLN A 26 4.13 -7.50 5.87
C GLN A 26 4.45 -8.62 4.88
N ARG A 27 3.43 -9.09 4.17
CA ARG A 27 3.54 -10.11 3.12
C ARG A 27 3.09 -9.54 1.79
N PRO A 28 3.63 -10.05 0.67
CA PRO A 28 3.17 -9.67 -0.65
C PRO A 28 1.65 -9.82 -0.77
N TYR A 29 1.01 -8.80 -1.34
CA TYR A 29 -0.43 -8.82 -1.55
C TYR A 29 -0.83 -9.87 -2.60
N HIS A 30 -1.83 -10.70 -2.28
CA HIS A 30 -2.33 -11.70 -3.23
C HIS A 30 -3.27 -11.05 -4.25
N MET A 31 -2.73 -10.75 -5.43
CA MET A 31 -3.41 -9.97 -6.48
C MET A 31 -4.77 -10.54 -6.92
N MET A 32 -5.00 -11.87 -6.84
CA MET A 32 -6.28 -12.47 -7.24
C MET A 32 -7.43 -12.16 -6.28
N ASN A 33 -7.15 -11.59 -5.10
CA ASN A 33 -8.16 -11.35 -4.06
C ASN A 33 -8.60 -9.87 -4.02
N ALA A 34 -8.19 -9.05 -4.99
CA ALA A 34 -8.57 -7.66 -5.09
C ALA A 34 -10.00 -7.52 -5.63
N ASN A 35 -10.93 -7.12 -4.77
CA ASN A 35 -12.31 -6.87 -5.17
C ASN A 35 -12.62 -5.37 -5.31
N GLU A 36 -12.00 -4.55 -4.46
CA GLU A 36 -12.35 -3.14 -4.30
C GLU A 36 -11.07 -2.33 -4.05
N PHE A 37 -11.08 -1.06 -4.49
CA PHE A 37 -10.08 -0.08 -4.10
C PHE A 37 -10.78 1.22 -3.68
N GLY A 38 -10.14 1.97 -2.79
CA GLY A 38 -10.66 3.23 -2.29
C GLY A 38 -9.55 4.26 -2.14
N ILE A 39 -9.91 5.52 -2.30
CA ILE A 39 -9.03 6.66 -2.04
C ILE A 39 -9.59 7.38 -0.82
N SER A 40 -8.76 7.61 0.18
CA SER A 40 -9.13 8.31 1.40
C SER A 40 -8.15 9.44 1.67
N LEU A 41 -8.68 10.59 2.08
CA LEU A 41 -7.88 11.73 2.49
C LEU A 41 -7.31 11.46 3.89
N MET A 42 -5.98 11.55 4.05
CA MET A 42 -5.26 11.20 5.27
C MET A 42 -4.31 12.32 5.74
N ASP A 43 -4.54 13.56 5.31
CA ASP A 43 -3.70 14.71 5.67
C ASP A 43 -4.03 15.30 7.06
N ASN A 44 -5.13 14.85 7.69
CA ASN A 44 -5.63 15.31 8.99
C ASN A 44 -5.77 16.85 9.06
N ASN A 45 -6.01 17.50 7.92
CA ASN A 45 -6.11 18.97 7.84
C ASN A 45 -7.53 19.38 7.45
N PRO A 46 -8.21 20.24 8.24
CA PRO A 46 -9.55 20.69 7.90
C PRO A 46 -9.54 21.64 6.70
N GLY A 47 -10.52 21.48 5.81
CA GLY A 47 -10.72 22.37 4.68
C GLY A 47 -11.45 21.70 3.52
N PRO A 48 -11.89 22.49 2.52
CA PRO A 48 -12.38 21.92 1.28
C PRO A 48 -11.24 21.24 0.53
N PHE A 49 -11.48 20.05 -0.01
CA PHE A 49 -10.56 19.38 -0.93
C PHE A 49 -11.28 19.13 -2.26
N ARG A 50 -10.49 19.04 -3.34
CA ARG A 50 -10.98 18.61 -4.65
C ARG A 50 -10.01 17.59 -5.22
N LEU A 51 -10.53 16.43 -5.60
CA LEU A 51 -9.81 15.39 -6.32
C LEU A 51 -10.50 15.20 -7.67
N GLU A 52 -9.75 15.36 -8.75
CA GLU A 52 -10.18 15.09 -10.11
C GLU A 52 -9.36 13.91 -10.64
N ILE A 53 -10.02 12.95 -11.29
CA ILE A 53 -9.42 11.73 -11.81
C ILE A 53 -9.88 11.59 -13.26
N ASP A 54 -8.93 11.56 -14.19
CA ASP A 54 -9.21 11.33 -15.60
C ASP A 54 -9.30 9.83 -15.91
N TYR A 55 -8.27 9.07 -15.48
CA TYR A 55 -8.19 7.63 -15.73
C TYR A 55 -7.55 6.87 -14.57
N ILE A 56 -7.99 5.62 -14.37
CA ILE A 56 -7.35 4.63 -13.50
C ILE A 56 -7.23 3.34 -14.30
N GLY A 57 -6.04 2.74 -14.27
CA GLY A 57 -5.75 1.47 -14.93
C GLY A 57 -4.79 0.62 -14.11
N VAL A 58 -4.82 -0.68 -14.39
CA VAL A 58 -3.83 -1.63 -13.89
C VAL A 58 -2.87 -1.94 -15.04
N GLU A 59 -1.57 -1.85 -14.78
CA GLU A 59 -0.52 -2.27 -15.71
C GLU A 59 0.21 -3.50 -15.18
N TYR A 60 0.70 -4.33 -16.09
CA TYR A 60 1.55 -5.47 -15.77
C TYR A 60 2.84 -5.37 -16.59
N ASP A 61 3.96 -5.16 -15.90
CA ASP A 61 5.30 -5.13 -16.50
C ASP A 61 6.10 -6.38 -16.05
N PRO A 62 6.34 -7.35 -16.94
CA PRO A 62 7.09 -8.57 -16.60
C PRO A 62 8.58 -8.31 -16.36
N ALA A 63 9.12 -7.14 -16.72
CA ALA A 63 10.51 -6.77 -16.46
C ALA A 63 10.74 -6.31 -15.00
N VAL A 64 9.67 -6.00 -14.27
CA VAL A 64 9.72 -5.51 -12.89
C VAL A 64 9.29 -6.61 -11.93
N LEU A 65 10.27 -7.16 -11.19
CA LEU A 65 10.04 -8.11 -10.10
C LEU A 65 10.29 -7.37 -8.77
N GLU A 66 9.21 -6.95 -8.10
CA GLU A 66 9.26 -6.36 -6.76
C GLU A 66 8.38 -7.18 -5.81
N GLU A 67 8.98 -7.82 -4.80
CA GLU A 67 8.25 -8.70 -3.88
C GLU A 67 7.56 -7.93 -2.73
N SER A 68 8.26 -6.96 -2.14
CA SER A 68 7.77 -6.09 -1.06
C SER A 68 8.75 -4.94 -0.88
N ALA A 69 8.27 -3.71 -0.69
CA ALA A 69 9.14 -2.56 -0.43
C ALA A 69 9.53 -2.37 1.04
N TYR A 70 8.97 -3.17 1.96
CA TYR A 70 9.13 -2.97 3.40
C TYR A 70 9.93 -4.09 4.05
N GLU A 71 10.71 -3.72 5.05
CA GLU A 71 11.53 -4.64 5.83
C GLU A 71 10.65 -5.54 6.72
N MET A 72 10.91 -6.85 6.69
CA MET A 72 10.34 -7.78 7.67
C MET A 72 11.29 -7.92 8.86
N TYR A 73 10.84 -7.56 10.05
CA TYR A 73 11.62 -7.79 11.27
C TYR A 73 11.68 -9.30 11.56
N ARG A 74 12.90 -9.86 11.64
CA ARG A 74 13.08 -11.18 12.25
C ARG A 74 13.01 -11.01 13.76
N ILE A 75 11.91 -11.46 14.34
CA ILE A 75 11.84 -11.61 15.80
C ILE A 75 12.52 -12.94 16.10
N ASP A 76 13.80 -12.90 16.45
CA ASP A 76 14.46 -14.07 17.03
C ASP A 76 13.67 -14.47 18.28
N GLU A 77 13.36 -15.76 18.40
CA GLU A 77 12.64 -16.30 19.55
C GLU A 77 13.42 -15.97 20.83
N PHE A 78 13.06 -14.89 21.52
CA PHE A 78 13.47 -14.68 22.90
C PHE A 78 12.78 -15.76 23.73
N ARG A 79 13.46 -16.90 23.83
CA ARG A 79 13.12 -17.99 24.71
C ARG A 79 13.21 -17.45 26.13
N TYR A 80 12.07 -17.04 26.70
CA TYR A 80 11.97 -16.73 28.11
C TYR A 80 12.42 -17.99 28.88
N LYS A 81 13.62 -17.91 29.47
CA LYS A 81 14.05 -18.90 30.46
C LYS A 81 13.20 -18.63 31.71
N VAL A 82 12.20 -19.48 31.90
CA VAL A 82 11.51 -19.67 33.18
C VAL A 82 12.49 -20.24 34.19
#